data_AF-A0A0L1LIL5-F1
#
_entry.id   AF-A0A0L1LIL5-F1
#
_cell.length_a   1.000
_cell.length_b   1.000
_cell.length_c   1.000
_cell.angle_alpha   90.00
_cell.angle_beta   90.00
_cell.angle_gamma   90.00
#
_symmetry.space_group_name_H-M   'P 1'
#
loop_
_entity.id
_entity.type
_entity.pdbx_description
1 polymer ?
#
loop_
_entity_poly.entity_id
_entity_poly.type
_entity_poly.pdbx_seq_one_letter_code
_entity_poly.pdbx_strand_id
1 'polypeptide(L)'
;MKLKPAAAMAILTVPLLLGGCAGDGSGIAALTTPAGPEDELPSDAHFQFPEHIDATTLRFLVEDNGRQFFAAQSTDGAQACLAVVNADGHVTDYAGCAAAAGSSSNKIVTVTGSDRRPAVLVRDNADAAQLESEGLKRVHQNVYVGK
;
A
#
# COMPACT_ATOMS: atom_id res chain seq x y z
N MET A 1 -31.87 -58.67 29.22
CA MET A 1 -31.27 -57.34 29.47
C MET A 1 -31.10 -56.64 28.14
N LYS A 2 -31.63 -55.41 28.01
CA LYS A 2 -31.65 -54.61 26.77
C LYS A 2 -30.36 -53.77 26.70
N LEU A 3 -29.58 -53.87 25.62
CA LEU A 3 -28.51 -52.91 25.33
C LEU A 3 -29.10 -51.67 24.63
N LYS A 4 -28.74 -50.49 25.14
CA LYS A 4 -29.12 -49.18 24.58
C LYS A 4 -28.12 -48.74 23.50
N PRO A 5 -28.56 -48.06 22.43
CA PRO A 5 -27.67 -47.44 21.44
C PRO A 5 -27.41 -45.96 21.80
N ALA A 6 -26.22 -45.44 21.45
CA ALA A 6 -26.00 -44.06 20.99
C ALA A 6 -24.48 -43.76 20.89
N ALA A 7 -23.98 -43.63 19.66
CA ALA A 7 -22.75 -42.90 19.33
C ALA A 7 -23.10 -42.14 18.03
N ALA A 8 -23.46 -40.86 18.09
CA ALA A 8 -22.57 -39.70 18.14
C ALA A 8 -21.71 -39.56 16.86
N MET A 9 -22.19 -38.77 15.91
CA MET A 9 -21.33 -38.04 14.96
C MET A 9 -22.08 -36.77 14.53
N ALA A 10 -21.77 -35.67 15.21
CA ALA A 10 -22.17 -34.32 14.80
C ALA A 10 -21.22 -33.87 13.69
N ILE A 11 -21.73 -33.69 12.48
CA ILE A 11 -21.01 -33.10 11.35
C ILE A 11 -21.02 -31.59 11.57
N LEU A 12 -19.89 -31.04 12.00
CA LEU A 12 -19.69 -29.60 12.14
C LEU A 12 -19.26 -29.05 10.76
N THR A 13 -20.22 -28.64 9.94
CA THR A 13 -19.94 -27.87 8.72
C THR A 13 -19.49 -26.46 9.10
N VAL A 14 -18.21 -26.16 8.92
CA VAL A 14 -17.66 -24.80 9.00
C VAL A 14 -18.03 -24.06 7.71
N PRO A 15 -18.86 -23.02 7.74
CA PRO A 15 -19.06 -22.19 6.56
C PRO A 15 -17.80 -21.35 6.35
N LEU A 16 -17.12 -21.59 5.22
CA LEU A 16 -16.09 -20.72 4.67
C LEU A 16 -16.74 -19.37 4.30
N LEU A 17 -16.70 -18.42 5.22
CA LEU A 17 -17.03 -17.02 4.97
C LEU A 17 -15.89 -16.41 4.13
N LEU A 18 -15.96 -16.55 2.82
CA LEU A 18 -15.21 -15.72 1.87
C LEU A 18 -15.87 -14.32 1.85
N GLY A 19 -15.69 -13.58 2.94
CA GLY A 19 -15.98 -12.15 2.99
C GLY A 19 -14.92 -11.41 2.20
N GLY A 20 -15.11 -11.30 0.88
CA GLY A 20 -14.43 -10.30 0.09
C GLY A 20 -14.96 -8.93 0.51
N CYS A 21 -14.32 -8.30 1.47
CA CYS A 21 -14.53 -6.88 1.75
C CYS A 21 -14.06 -6.12 0.50
N ALA A 22 -15.00 -5.77 -0.38
CA ALA A 22 -14.81 -4.66 -1.30
C ALA A 22 -14.65 -3.42 -0.42
N GLY A 23 -13.42 -3.12 -0.02
CA GLY A 23 -13.12 -2.03 0.90
C GLY A 23 -13.30 -0.69 0.20
N ASP A 24 -14.11 0.17 0.80
CA ASP A 24 -14.04 1.62 0.57
C ASP A 24 -12.59 2.06 0.85
N GLY A 25 -11.93 2.69 -0.13
CA GLY A 25 -10.51 3.05 0.00
C GLY A 25 -9.77 3.19 -1.32
N SER A 26 -8.47 3.52 -1.24
CA SER A 26 -7.58 3.59 -2.41
C SER A 26 -7.35 2.23 -3.11
N GLY A 27 -7.82 1.13 -2.52
CA GLY A 27 -7.53 -0.23 -2.94
C GLY A 27 -6.16 -0.73 -2.48
N ILE A 28 -5.59 -0.14 -1.43
CA ILE A 28 -4.33 -0.55 -0.80
C ILE A 28 -4.63 -1.00 0.65
N ALA A 29 -4.60 -2.31 0.90
CA ALA A 29 -4.92 -2.88 2.21
C ALA A 29 -3.93 -2.47 3.31
N ALA A 30 -2.67 -2.15 2.95
CA ALA A 30 -1.70 -1.65 3.94
C ALA A 30 -2.25 -0.40 4.67
N LEU A 31 -2.92 0.50 3.95
CA LEU A 31 -3.38 1.80 4.48
C LEU A 31 -4.62 1.70 5.39
N THR A 32 -5.23 0.53 5.51
CA THR A 32 -6.41 0.30 6.38
C THR A 32 -6.06 -0.39 7.69
N THR A 33 -4.85 -0.96 7.79
CA THR A 33 -4.34 -1.55 9.04
C THR A 33 -3.93 -0.43 9.99
N PRO A 34 -4.11 -0.51 11.32
CA PRO A 34 -3.64 0.55 12.24
C PRO A 34 -2.14 0.84 12.10
N ALA A 35 -1.74 2.10 12.35
CA ALA A 35 -0.34 2.53 12.27
C ALA A 35 0.53 1.89 13.37
N GLY A 36 1.74 1.49 13.01
CA GLY A 36 2.81 1.05 13.90
C GLY A 36 3.93 2.09 14.06
N PRO A 37 4.94 1.82 14.92
CA PRO A 37 6.07 2.73 15.15
C PRO A 37 6.92 3.05 13.91
N GLU A 38 6.99 2.13 12.95
CA GLU A 38 7.71 2.30 11.68
C GLU A 38 7.01 3.25 10.70
N ASP A 39 5.74 3.57 10.94
CA ASP A 39 4.92 4.37 10.05
C ASP A 39 5.11 5.88 10.24
N GLU A 40 5.99 6.29 11.16
CA GLU A 40 6.34 7.68 11.35
C GLU A 40 7.37 8.14 10.30
N LEU A 41 7.13 9.30 9.70
CA LEU A 41 8.14 9.92 8.85
C LEU A 41 9.36 10.33 9.69
N PRO A 42 10.59 10.15 9.18
CA PRO A 42 11.78 10.71 9.81
C PRO A 42 11.63 12.22 10.05
N SER A 43 12.13 12.70 11.18
CA SER A 43 11.95 14.11 11.59
C SER A 43 12.61 15.13 10.66
N ASP A 44 13.57 14.68 9.86
CA ASP A 44 14.30 15.42 8.84
C ASP A 44 13.66 15.31 7.44
N ALA A 45 12.54 14.60 7.30
CA ALA A 45 11.83 14.50 6.03
C ALA A 45 11.31 15.87 5.57
N HIS A 46 11.70 16.29 4.37
CA HIS A 46 11.42 17.63 3.84
C HIS A 46 10.31 17.65 2.78
N PHE A 47 9.11 17.20 3.12
CA PHE A 47 7.91 17.35 2.28
C PHE A 47 6.64 17.45 3.13
N GLN A 48 5.54 17.83 2.48
CA GLN A 48 4.22 17.88 3.10
C GLN A 48 3.22 17.20 2.19
N PHE A 49 2.39 16.33 2.76
CA PHE A 49 1.18 15.89 2.07
C PHE A 49 0.14 17.02 2.06
N PRO A 50 -0.74 17.06 1.04
CA PRO A 50 -1.90 17.94 1.06
C PRO A 50 -2.75 17.75 2.32
N GLU A 51 -3.39 18.82 2.81
CA GLU A 51 -4.16 18.81 4.08
C GLU A 51 -5.30 17.78 4.14
N HIS A 52 -5.85 17.37 3.00
CA HIS A 52 -6.95 16.41 2.94
C HIS A 52 -6.49 14.95 2.99
N ILE A 53 -5.18 14.70 3.07
CA ILE A 53 -4.61 13.37 3.28
C ILE A 53 -4.64 13.06 4.77
N ASP A 54 -5.18 11.90 5.10
CA ASP A 54 -5.33 11.46 6.48
C ASP A 54 -4.01 10.90 6.99
N ALA A 55 -3.35 11.67 7.87
CA ALA A 55 -2.07 11.28 8.46
C ALA A 55 -2.15 9.94 9.23
N THR A 56 -3.32 9.54 9.72
CA THR A 56 -3.49 8.26 10.43
C THR A 56 -3.38 7.05 9.51
N THR A 57 -3.46 7.27 8.19
CA THR A 57 -3.32 6.23 7.15
C THR A 57 -1.89 6.08 6.64
N LEU A 58 -0.95 6.92 7.10
CA LEU A 58 0.44 6.85 6.69
C LEU A 58 1.05 5.50 7.04
N ARG A 59 1.56 4.76 6.06
CA ARG A 59 2.25 3.49 6.27
C ARG A 59 3.61 3.49 5.62
N PHE A 60 4.60 2.98 6.35
CA PHE A 60 5.84 2.51 5.79
C PHE A 60 5.57 1.23 4.99
N LEU A 61 6.05 1.21 3.75
CA LEU A 61 5.83 0.08 2.84
C LEU A 61 7.08 -0.78 2.71
N VAL A 62 8.23 -0.14 2.47
CA VAL A 62 9.51 -0.83 2.26
C VAL A 62 10.67 0.16 2.28
N GLU A 63 11.87 -0.37 2.52
CA GLU A 63 13.13 0.30 2.20
C GLU A 63 13.83 -0.45 1.06
N ASP A 64 14.29 0.28 0.03
CA ASP A 64 15.08 -0.28 -1.07
C ASP A 64 16.16 0.71 -1.49
N ASN A 65 17.43 0.27 -1.45
CA ASN A 65 18.59 1.06 -1.88
C ASN A 65 18.70 2.44 -1.22
N GLY A 66 18.55 2.50 0.11
CA GLY A 66 18.65 3.75 0.88
C GLY A 66 17.46 4.70 0.69
N ARG A 67 16.35 4.21 0.12
CA ARG A 67 15.10 4.96 -0.03
C ARG A 67 14.01 4.28 0.78
N GLN A 68 13.36 5.03 1.64
CA GLN A 68 12.19 4.59 2.41
C GLN A 68 10.93 5.07 1.72
N PHE A 69 9.98 4.14 1.53
CA PHE A 69 8.76 4.39 0.79
C PHE A 69 7.58 4.37 1.74
N PHE A 70 6.84 5.48 1.78
CA PHE A 70 5.65 5.64 2.60
C PHE A 70 4.45 5.93 1.71
N ALA A 71 3.27 5.48 2.10
CA ALA A 71 2.04 5.83 1.44
C ALA A 71 0.96 6.26 2.44
N ALA A 72 0.07 7.14 1.99
CA ALA A 72 -1.08 7.61 2.77
C ALA A 72 -2.26 7.84 1.81
N GLN A 73 -3.47 7.95 2.35
CA GLN A 73 -4.67 8.23 1.56
C GLN A 73 -5.54 9.30 2.22
N SER A 74 -6.46 9.88 1.46
CA SER A 74 -7.54 10.69 2.03
C SER A 74 -8.51 9.81 2.84
N THR A 75 -9.25 10.41 3.78
CA THR A 75 -10.21 9.67 4.64
C THR A 75 -11.25 8.89 3.84
N ASP A 76 -11.64 9.39 2.66
CA ASP A 76 -12.57 8.72 1.74
C ASP A 76 -11.88 7.76 0.76
N GLY A 77 -10.54 7.66 0.82
CA GLY A 77 -9.72 6.85 -0.09
C GLY A 77 -9.69 7.32 -1.55
N ALA A 78 -10.28 8.48 -1.87
CA ALA A 78 -10.34 8.99 -3.23
C ALA A 78 -8.96 9.39 -3.77
N GLN A 79 -8.04 9.80 -2.89
CA GLN A 79 -6.64 10.07 -3.21
C GLN A 79 -5.70 9.16 -2.45
N ALA A 80 -4.58 8.81 -3.09
CA ALA A 80 -3.44 8.22 -2.39
C ALA A 80 -2.14 8.88 -2.82
N CYS A 81 -1.20 8.91 -1.88
CA CYS A 81 0.09 9.54 -2.01
C CYS A 81 1.21 8.54 -1.83
N LEU A 82 2.33 8.81 -2.49
CA LEU A 82 3.60 8.13 -2.28
C LEU A 82 4.63 9.17 -1.86
N ALA A 83 5.34 8.89 -0.78
CA ALA A 83 6.51 9.63 -0.35
C ALA A 83 7.76 8.75 -0.40
N VAL A 84 8.87 9.38 -0.74
CA VAL A 84 10.19 8.79 -0.81
C VAL A 84 11.10 9.63 0.06
N VAL A 85 11.58 9.04 1.16
CA VAL A 85 12.60 9.62 2.04
C VAL A 85 13.95 9.00 1.68
N ASN A 86 14.98 9.82 1.47
CA ASN A 86 16.31 9.36 1.08
C ASN A 86 17.27 9.41 2.27
N ALA A 87 17.88 8.28 2.60
CA ALA A 87 18.74 8.16 3.78
C ALA A 87 20.11 8.88 3.64
N ASP A 88 20.54 9.20 2.42
CA ASP A 88 21.87 9.77 2.16
C ASP A 88 21.92 11.32 2.22
N GLY A 89 20.76 11.99 2.29
CA GLY A 89 20.64 13.45 2.31
C GLY A 89 21.16 14.17 1.05
N HIS A 90 21.64 13.45 0.04
CA HIS A 90 22.12 14.00 -1.23
C HIS A 90 20.97 14.21 -2.22
N VAL A 91 19.93 13.39 -2.10
CA VAL A 91 18.69 13.50 -2.85
C VAL A 91 17.63 14.08 -1.92
N THR A 92 17.02 15.20 -2.31
CA THR A 92 15.90 15.78 -1.55
C THR A 92 14.74 14.80 -1.54
N ASP A 93 14.09 14.64 -0.39
CA ASP A 93 12.85 13.86 -0.29
C ASP A 93 11.77 14.39 -1.21
N TYR A 94 10.88 13.51 -1.63
CA TYR A 94 9.82 13.89 -2.58
C TYR A 94 8.57 13.06 -2.38
N ALA A 95 7.43 13.69 -2.64
CA ALA A 95 6.13 13.06 -2.54
C ALA A 95 5.19 13.55 -3.63
N GLY A 96 4.14 12.78 -3.88
CA GLY A 96 3.09 13.15 -4.82
C GLY A 96 1.82 12.35 -4.56
N CYS A 97 0.69 12.94 -4.92
CA CYS A 97 -0.64 12.38 -4.71
C CYS A 97 -1.39 12.35 -6.04
N ALA A 98 -2.27 11.37 -6.20
CA ALA A 98 -3.16 11.28 -7.33
C ALA A 98 -4.48 10.64 -6.93
N ALA A 99 -5.48 10.76 -7.81
CA ALA A 99 -6.74 10.06 -7.66
C ALA A 99 -6.50 8.54 -7.66
N ALA A 100 -6.84 7.90 -6.55
CA ALA A 100 -6.82 6.46 -6.42
C ALA A 100 -8.08 5.86 -7.05
N ALA A 101 -9.23 6.53 -6.95
CA ALA A 101 -10.46 6.15 -7.62
C ALA A 101 -10.40 6.48 -9.13
N GLY A 102 -10.85 5.58 -9.98
CA GLY A 102 -11.02 5.85 -11.41
C GLY A 102 -9.75 5.80 -12.28
N SER A 103 -8.56 5.57 -11.71
CA SER A 103 -7.40 5.22 -12.53
C SER A 103 -7.67 3.90 -13.26
N SER A 104 -7.76 3.95 -14.59
CA SER A 104 -7.86 2.79 -15.49
C SER A 104 -6.51 2.10 -15.67
N SER A 105 -5.42 2.80 -15.34
CA SER A 105 -4.11 2.21 -15.19
C SER A 105 -3.99 1.61 -13.80
N ASN A 106 -3.34 0.45 -13.68
CA ASN A 106 -3.03 -0.15 -12.37
C ASN A 106 -2.11 0.71 -11.50
N LYS A 107 -1.70 1.87 -12.02
CA LYS A 107 -0.88 2.90 -11.42
C LYS A 107 -1.76 3.99 -10.81
N ILE A 108 -1.46 4.34 -9.55
CA ILE A 108 -2.09 5.47 -8.87
C ILE A 108 -1.27 6.73 -9.12
N VAL A 109 -0.01 6.74 -8.67
CA VAL A 109 0.87 7.90 -8.79
C VAL A 109 2.28 7.47 -9.19
N THR A 110 2.93 8.31 -9.99
CA THR A 110 4.37 8.25 -10.23
C THR A 110 5.00 9.48 -9.62
N VAL A 111 6.04 9.28 -8.82
CA VAL A 111 6.88 10.35 -8.27
C VAL A 111 8.30 10.17 -8.77
N THR A 112 9.03 11.26 -8.94
CA THR A 112 10.42 11.22 -9.42
C THR A 112 11.17 12.37 -8.78
N GLY A 113 12.27 12.05 -8.10
CA GLY A 113 13.15 13.02 -7.47
C GLY A 113 14.22 13.56 -8.41
N SER A 114 15.15 14.32 -7.86
CA SER A 114 16.34 14.81 -8.57
C SER A 114 17.28 13.69 -9.02
N ASP A 115 17.19 12.51 -8.40
CA ASP A 115 17.89 11.28 -8.78
C ASP A 115 17.39 10.67 -10.09
N ARG A 116 16.26 11.16 -10.63
CA ARG A 116 15.59 10.65 -11.84
C ARG A 116 15.19 9.17 -11.75
N ARG A 117 15.08 8.61 -10.53
CA ARG A 117 14.67 7.22 -10.32
C ARG A 117 13.19 7.17 -9.95
N PRO A 118 12.27 6.94 -10.91
CA PRO A 118 10.85 7.01 -10.63
C PRO A 118 10.43 5.96 -9.62
N ALA A 119 9.43 6.29 -8.80
CA ALA A 119 8.72 5.34 -7.97
C ALA A 119 7.22 5.43 -8.25
N VAL A 120 6.57 4.27 -8.24
CA VAL A 120 5.19 4.11 -8.64
C VAL A 120 4.42 3.41 -7.54
N LEU A 121 3.32 4.03 -7.12
CA LEU A 121 2.34 3.43 -6.23
C LEU A 121 1.23 2.76 -7.05
N VAL A 122 0.87 1.55 -6.67
CA VAL A 122 -0.18 0.76 -7.32
C VAL A 122 -1.17 0.21 -6.29
N ARG A 123 -2.39 -0.10 -6.73
CA ARG A 123 -3.38 -0.81 -5.91
C ARG A 123 -2.95 -2.26 -5.65
N ASP A 124 -3.60 -2.90 -4.69
CA ASP A 124 -3.44 -4.33 -4.48
C ASP A 124 -3.85 -5.11 -5.73
N ASN A 125 -3.12 -6.18 -6.01
CA ASN A 125 -3.32 -7.05 -7.17
C ASN A 125 -3.31 -6.33 -8.53
N ALA A 126 -2.71 -5.14 -8.60
CA ALA A 126 -2.40 -4.42 -9.83
C ALA A 126 -1.68 -5.34 -10.82
N ASP A 127 -2.21 -5.45 -12.05
CA ASP A 127 -1.46 -6.06 -13.15
C ASP A 127 -0.28 -5.14 -13.51
N ALA A 128 0.91 -5.65 -13.26
CA ALA A 128 2.16 -4.92 -13.35
C ALA A 128 2.96 -5.24 -14.61
N ALA A 129 2.43 -6.05 -15.54
CA ALA A 129 3.14 -6.42 -16.76
C ALA A 129 3.63 -5.20 -17.55
N GLN A 130 2.79 -4.16 -17.63
CA GLN A 130 3.19 -2.89 -18.26
C GLN A 130 4.35 -2.22 -17.52
N LEU A 131 4.28 -2.08 -16.19
CA LEU A 131 5.34 -1.45 -15.39
C LEU A 131 6.67 -2.19 -15.50
N GLU A 132 6.62 -3.52 -15.49
CA GLU A 132 7.80 -4.36 -15.67
C GLU A 132 8.38 -4.22 -17.07
N SER A 133 7.54 -4.13 -18.11
CA SER A 133 8.00 -3.86 -19.48
C SER A 133 8.60 -2.46 -19.65
N GLU A 134 8.16 -1.49 -18.84
CA GLU A 134 8.73 -0.14 -18.75
C GLU A 134 10.05 -0.11 -17.96
N GLY A 135 10.50 -1.26 -17.46
CA GLY A 135 11.77 -1.43 -16.76
C GLY A 135 11.71 -1.15 -15.25
N LEU A 136 10.51 -1.03 -14.68
CA LEU A 136 10.35 -0.90 -13.24
C LEU A 136 10.43 -2.26 -12.54
N LYS A 137 11.06 -2.28 -11.37
CA LYS A 137 11.17 -3.45 -10.50
C LYS A 137 10.21 -3.31 -9.32
N ARG A 138 9.48 -4.39 -9.02
CA ARG A 138 8.69 -4.49 -7.78
C ARG A 138 9.61 -4.59 -6.56
N VAL A 139 9.40 -3.73 -5.55
CA VAL A 139 10.11 -3.76 -4.26
C VAL A 139 9.16 -3.99 -3.09
N HIS A 140 7.89 -3.64 -3.26
CA HIS A 140 6.80 -3.96 -2.35
C HIS A 140 5.54 -4.30 -3.16
N GLN A 141 4.53 -4.90 -2.54
CA GLN A 141 3.32 -5.27 -3.28
C GLN A 141 2.66 -4.08 -4.00
N ASN A 142 2.77 -2.88 -3.41
CA ASN A 142 2.24 -1.62 -3.91
C ASN A 142 3.30 -0.66 -4.48
N VAL A 143 4.59 -1.01 -4.47
CA VAL A 143 5.68 -0.08 -4.87
C VAL A 143 6.57 -0.70 -5.95
N TYR A 144 6.73 0.04 -7.04
CA TYR A 144 7.64 -0.24 -8.14
C TYR A 144 8.65 0.90 -8.27
N VAL A 145 9.90 0.58 -8.63
CA VAL A 145 10.99 1.54 -8.77
C VAL A 145 11.70 1.40 -10.10
N GLY A 146 12.01 2.51 -10.75
CA GLY A 146 12.88 2.57 -11.92
C GLY A 146 14.37 2.62 -11.55
N LYS A 147 15.20 2.33 -12.55
CA LYS A 147 16.67 2.47 -12.47
C LYS A 147 17.12 3.89 -12.71
#